data_AF-R6YRW0-F1
#
_entry.id   AF-R6YRW0-F1
#
_cell.length_a   1.000
_cell.length_b   1.000
_cell.length_c   1.000
_cell.angle_alpha   90.00
_cell.angle_beta   90.00
_cell.angle_gamma   90.00
#
_symmetry.space_group_name_H-M   'P 1'
#
loop_
_entity.id
_entity.type
_entity.pdbx_description
1 polymer ?
#
loop_
_entity_poly.entity_id
_entity_poly.type
_entity_poly.pdbx_seq_one_letter_code
_entity_poly.pdbx_strand_id
1 'polypeptide(L)'
;MGEMPSSYYYGQKVDLPDAVKPGYQFLGWKIFSFGVFSRYYHLTSFPKYCNQDIDFVAMFVKMNLSNLSGGELKVSVDDGKLQTKLEKYDDQDDMEIGYIAQISENEDMSKAETLWLSKNKTTELYENSFKNLKLGKRYYVRISYYYEDEYGEEDLKLLCPKWYLKQAVDIVR
;
A
#
# COMPACT_ATOMS: atom_id res chain seq x y z
N MET A 1 -23.40 -9.20 -5.65
CA MET A 1 -22.85 -8.12 -4.82
C MET A 1 -24.01 -7.53 -4.05
N GLY A 2 -23.99 -7.64 -2.71
CA GLY A 2 -25.00 -6.99 -1.88
C GLY A 2 -24.68 -5.51 -1.72
N GLU A 3 -25.70 -4.66 -1.73
CA GLU A 3 -25.54 -3.25 -1.38
C GLU A 3 -25.04 -3.15 0.07
N MET A 4 -24.09 -2.24 0.31
CA MET A 4 -23.63 -1.98 1.67
C MET A 4 -24.77 -1.35 2.48
N PRO A 5 -24.96 -1.75 3.76
CA PRO A 5 -25.88 -1.07 4.65
C PRO A 5 -25.62 0.43 4.66
N SER A 6 -26.68 1.23 4.53
CA SER A 6 -26.61 2.69 4.56
C SER A 6 -26.39 3.26 5.98
N SER A 7 -26.38 2.41 7.01
CA SER A 7 -26.11 2.80 8.39
C SER A 7 -25.58 1.60 9.21
N TYR A 8 -24.79 1.90 10.23
CA TYR A 8 -24.21 0.93 11.15
C TYR A 8 -24.34 1.40 12.59
N TYR A 9 -24.48 0.45 13.53
CA TYR A 9 -24.47 0.77 14.95
C TYR A 9 -23.04 0.74 15.50
N TYR A 10 -22.74 1.69 16.40
CA TYR A 10 -21.51 1.67 17.17
C TYR A 10 -21.33 0.31 17.88
N GLY A 11 -20.10 -0.23 17.83
CA GLY A 11 -19.78 -1.54 18.38
C GLY A 11 -20.16 -2.74 17.53
N GLN A 12 -20.83 -2.55 16.39
CA GLN A 12 -21.15 -3.62 15.45
C GLN A 12 -19.90 -4.03 14.65
N LYS A 13 -19.81 -5.33 14.32
CA LYS A 13 -18.87 -5.83 13.31
C LYS A 13 -19.50 -5.65 11.93
N VAL A 14 -18.75 -5.07 10.99
CA VAL A 14 -19.22 -4.81 9.63
C VAL A 14 -18.41 -5.65 8.65
N ASP A 15 -19.11 -6.39 7.80
CA ASP A 15 -18.51 -7.06 6.66
C ASP A 15 -18.48 -6.08 5.48
N LEU A 16 -17.28 -5.66 5.09
CA LEU A 16 -17.08 -4.82 3.91
C LEU A 16 -17.07 -5.71 2.65
N PRO A 17 -17.56 -5.21 1.51
CA PRO A 17 -17.62 -6.01 0.30
C PRO A 17 -16.22 -6.36 -0.21
N ASP A 18 -16.14 -7.46 -0.95
CA ASP A 18 -14.95 -7.75 -1.73
C ASP A 18 -14.76 -6.66 -2.79
N ALA A 19 -13.57 -6.07 -2.83
CA ALA A 19 -13.20 -5.05 -3.79
C ALA A 19 -12.23 -5.65 -4.81
N VAL A 20 -12.57 -5.56 -6.10
CA VAL A 20 -11.75 -6.08 -7.20
C VAL A 20 -11.52 -4.98 -8.24
N LYS A 21 -10.27 -4.81 -8.64
CA LYS A 21 -9.87 -3.93 -9.74
C LYS A 21 -8.95 -4.73 -10.68
N PRO A 22 -9.35 -4.99 -11.94
CA PRO A 22 -8.55 -5.80 -12.86
C PRO A 22 -7.11 -5.31 -12.97
N GLY A 23 -6.16 -6.22 -12.77
CA GLY A 23 -4.72 -5.91 -12.84
C GLY A 23 -4.13 -5.23 -11.59
N TYR A 24 -4.91 -5.02 -10.53
CA TYR A 24 -4.44 -4.49 -9.25
C TYR A 24 -4.72 -5.48 -8.11
N GLN A 25 -3.87 -5.42 -7.08
CA GLN A 25 -4.02 -6.12 -5.82
C GLN A 25 -4.77 -5.24 -4.82
N PHE A 26 -5.77 -5.81 -4.16
CA PHE A 26 -6.49 -5.14 -3.07
C PHE A 26 -5.67 -5.17 -1.76
N LEU A 27 -5.36 -3.98 -1.24
CA LEU A 27 -4.61 -3.78 0.00
C LEU A 27 -5.53 -3.76 1.22
N GLY A 28 -6.66 -3.08 1.13
CA GLY A 28 -7.59 -2.88 2.23
C GLY A 28 -8.54 -1.70 1.99
N TRP A 29 -9.36 -1.42 2.99
CA TRP A 29 -10.26 -0.27 3.01
C TRP A 29 -9.67 0.80 3.93
N LYS A 30 -9.49 2.03 3.43
CA LYS A 30 -9.19 3.22 4.25
C LYS A 30 -10.50 3.88 4.66
N ILE A 31 -10.59 4.30 5.92
CA ILE A 31 -11.75 5.01 6.48
C ILE A 31 -11.37 6.48 6.62
N PHE A 32 -12.18 7.38 6.10
CA PHE A 32 -11.99 8.83 6.25
C PHE A 32 -12.74 9.38 7.46
N SER A 33 -12.22 10.46 8.04
CA SER A 33 -12.56 11.03 9.36
C SER A 33 -11.97 10.34 10.60
N PHE A 34 -11.18 9.27 10.44
CA PHE A 34 -10.74 8.42 11.57
C PHE A 34 -9.29 7.88 11.53
N GLY A 35 -8.49 8.17 10.50
CA GLY A 35 -7.15 7.58 10.29
C GLY A 35 -7.16 6.19 9.63
N VAL A 36 -5.98 5.64 9.29
CA VAL A 36 -5.85 4.47 8.38
C VAL A 36 -5.72 3.13 9.09
N PHE A 37 -6.51 2.11 8.68
CA PHE A 37 -6.48 0.76 9.27
C PHE A 37 -6.71 -0.38 8.26
N SER A 38 -6.36 -1.62 8.62
CA SER A 38 -6.37 -2.80 7.73
C SER A 38 -7.51 -3.80 7.98
N ARG A 39 -8.11 -4.26 6.87
CA ARG A 39 -8.98 -5.45 6.58
C ARG A 39 -10.10 -5.92 7.52
N TYR A 40 -10.15 -5.60 8.82
CA TYR A 40 -11.24 -5.99 9.71
C TYR A 40 -11.61 -4.83 10.61
N TYR A 41 -12.89 -4.48 10.68
CA TYR A 41 -13.33 -3.38 11.53
C TYR A 41 -14.35 -3.84 12.57
N HIS A 42 -14.00 -3.61 13.82
CA HIS A 42 -14.94 -3.54 14.94
C HIS A 42 -15.19 -2.05 15.21
N LEU A 43 -16.43 -1.56 15.04
CA LEU A 43 -16.85 -0.18 15.33
C LEU A 43 -16.78 0.18 16.84
N THR A 44 -16.01 -0.55 17.65
CA THR A 44 -15.96 -0.41 19.11
C THR A 44 -14.99 0.66 19.62
N SER A 45 -14.23 1.32 18.75
CA SER A 45 -13.10 2.19 19.16
C SER A 45 -13.38 3.69 19.08
N PHE A 46 -14.55 4.12 18.61
CA PHE A 46 -14.86 5.53 18.34
C PHE A 46 -16.13 6.05 19.06
N PRO A 47 -16.15 6.11 20.40
CA PRO A 47 -17.33 6.55 21.14
C PRO A 47 -17.68 8.04 20.97
N LYS A 48 -16.80 8.86 20.40
CA LYS A 48 -16.97 10.33 20.35
C LYS A 48 -17.68 10.86 19.08
N TYR A 49 -17.91 10.02 18.06
CA TYR A 49 -18.34 10.48 16.72
C TYR A 49 -19.47 9.65 16.08
N CYS A 50 -20.27 8.96 16.90
CA CYS A 50 -21.28 7.98 16.50
C CYS A 50 -22.49 8.48 15.67
N ASN A 51 -22.42 9.67 15.07
CA ASN A 51 -23.47 10.29 14.26
C ASN A 51 -22.95 10.94 12.95
N GLN A 52 -21.79 10.51 12.43
CA GLN A 52 -21.22 11.06 11.19
C GLN A 52 -21.23 10.03 10.06
N ASP A 53 -21.36 10.52 8.83
CA ASP A 53 -21.17 9.70 7.63
C ASP A 53 -19.71 9.22 7.56
N ILE A 54 -19.51 7.96 7.18
CA ILE A 54 -18.19 7.32 7.10
C ILE A 54 -17.93 6.88 5.66
N ASP A 55 -16.89 7.43 5.05
CA ASP A 55 -16.45 7.04 3.72
C ASP A 55 -15.35 5.97 3.78
N PHE A 56 -15.59 4.86 3.06
CA PHE A 56 -14.61 3.78 2.87
C PHE A 56 -14.04 3.85 1.45
N VAL A 57 -12.71 3.94 1.33
CA VAL A 57 -12.00 3.92 0.05
C VAL A 57 -11.17 2.65 -0.09
N ALA A 58 -11.46 1.87 -1.13
CA ALA A 58 -10.69 0.68 -1.46
C ALA A 58 -9.30 1.06 -2.01
N MET A 59 -8.26 0.54 -1.36
CA MET A 59 -6.87 0.75 -1.76
C MET A 59 -6.42 -0.38 -2.70
N PHE A 60 -5.93 -0.01 -3.88
CA PHE A 60 -5.49 -0.93 -4.92
C PHE A 60 -4.11 -0.55 -5.43
N VAL A 61 -3.20 -1.53 -5.57
CA VAL A 61 -1.87 -1.31 -6.14
C VAL A 61 -1.52 -2.33 -7.20
N LYS A 62 -0.69 -1.92 -8.17
CA LYS A 62 -0.09 -2.79 -9.17
C LYS A 62 1.43 -2.64 -9.10
N MET A 63 2.12 -3.73 -8.74
CA MET A 63 3.57 -3.80 -8.78
C MET A 63 4.02 -4.32 -10.15
N ASN A 64 5.01 -3.65 -10.73
CA ASN A 64 5.71 -4.06 -11.93
C ASN A 64 7.18 -4.24 -11.61
N LEU A 65 7.77 -5.33 -12.12
CA LEU A 65 9.19 -5.66 -11.98
C LEU A 65 9.81 -5.70 -13.37
N SER A 66 10.84 -4.90 -13.59
CA SER A 66 11.49 -4.77 -14.90
C SER A 66 12.98 -5.02 -14.78
N ASN A 67 13.47 -6.07 -15.45
CA ASN A 67 14.90 -6.31 -15.59
C ASN A 67 15.54 -5.20 -16.43
N LEU A 68 16.61 -4.63 -15.91
CA LEU A 68 17.46 -3.63 -16.56
C LEU A 68 18.87 -4.21 -16.72
N SER A 69 19.67 -3.56 -17.57
CA SER A 69 21.03 -4.00 -17.86
C SER A 69 21.91 -4.02 -16.61
N GLY A 70 22.84 -4.98 -16.53
CA GLY A 70 23.84 -5.01 -15.46
C GLY A 70 23.35 -5.59 -14.14
N GLY A 71 22.27 -6.39 -14.16
CA GLY A 71 21.70 -6.96 -12.93
C GLY A 71 20.97 -5.91 -12.10
N GLU A 72 20.36 -4.94 -12.77
CA GLU A 72 19.50 -3.96 -12.13
C GLU A 72 18.03 -4.41 -12.27
N LEU A 73 17.25 -4.30 -11.20
CA LEU A 73 15.83 -4.59 -11.20
C LEU A 73 15.08 -3.34 -10.77
N LYS A 74 14.33 -2.76 -11.71
CA LYS A 74 13.42 -1.66 -11.40
C LYS A 74 12.13 -2.20 -10.80
N VAL A 75 11.73 -1.61 -9.67
CA VAL A 75 10.44 -1.81 -9.04
C VAL A 75 9.59 -0.58 -9.28
N SER A 76 8.35 -0.77 -9.73
CA SER A 76 7.39 0.31 -9.89
C SER A 76 6.04 -0.05 -9.30
N VAL A 77 5.45 0.88 -8.56
CA VAL A 77 4.11 0.75 -7.97
C VAL A 77 3.19 1.81 -8.56
N ASP A 78 2.10 1.34 -9.15
CA ASP A 78 0.95 2.14 -9.57
C ASP A 78 -0.17 1.95 -8.55
N ASP A 79 -0.55 3.03 -7.87
CA ASP A 79 -1.65 3.03 -6.89
C ASP A 79 -2.97 3.57 -7.46
N GLY A 80 -3.00 3.85 -8.76
CA GLY A 80 -4.15 4.40 -9.45
C GLY A 80 -4.53 5.79 -8.95
N LYS A 81 -3.53 6.65 -8.68
CA LYS A 81 -3.67 8.00 -8.14
C LYS A 81 -4.36 7.99 -6.79
N LEU A 82 -3.92 7.09 -5.91
CA LEU A 82 -4.55 6.93 -4.61
C LEU A 82 -4.48 8.25 -3.84
N GLN A 83 -3.29 8.86 -3.72
CA GLN A 83 -3.10 10.15 -3.03
C GLN A 83 -4.12 11.21 -3.48
N THR A 84 -4.25 11.45 -4.79
CA THR A 84 -5.21 12.43 -5.34
C THR A 84 -6.68 12.09 -5.05
N LYS A 85 -7.01 10.81 -4.87
CA LYS A 85 -8.34 10.42 -4.40
C LYS A 85 -8.52 10.73 -2.93
N LEU A 86 -7.47 10.58 -2.12
CA LEU A 86 -7.52 10.86 -0.68
C LEU A 86 -7.62 12.37 -0.41
N GLU A 87 -6.93 13.20 -1.20
CA GLU A 87 -6.99 14.68 -1.14
C GLU A 87 -8.41 15.26 -1.28
N LYS A 88 -9.40 14.48 -1.77
CA LYS A 88 -10.80 14.91 -1.88
C LYS A 88 -11.58 14.83 -0.58
N TYR A 89 -11.06 14.10 0.41
CA TYR A 89 -11.76 13.75 1.64
C TYR A 89 -11.14 14.37 2.89
N ASP A 90 -9.90 14.87 2.80
CA ASP A 90 -9.18 15.51 3.91
C ASP A 90 -8.88 16.98 3.57
N ASP A 91 -9.53 17.89 4.28
CA ASP A 91 -9.07 19.28 4.46
C ASP A 91 -8.00 19.36 5.58
N GLN A 92 -7.71 18.24 6.25
CA GLN A 92 -6.77 18.15 7.37
C GLN A 92 -5.81 16.97 7.20
N ASP A 93 -4.54 17.26 7.49
CA ASP A 93 -3.38 16.39 7.66
C ASP A 93 -2.60 16.06 6.38
N ASP A 94 -1.39 16.62 6.30
CA ASP A 94 -0.41 16.49 5.21
C ASP A 94 0.24 15.09 5.16
N MET A 95 -0.57 14.04 5.28
CA MET A 95 -0.11 12.65 5.25
C MET A 95 0.02 12.14 3.80
N GLU A 96 1.26 12.00 3.33
CA GLU A 96 1.55 11.43 2.01
C GLU A 96 1.71 9.90 2.08
N ILE A 97 1.17 9.19 1.08
CA ILE A 97 1.44 7.76 0.91
C ILE A 97 2.81 7.57 0.24
N GLY A 98 3.66 6.79 0.91
CA GLY A 98 4.90 6.26 0.37
C GLY A 98 4.88 4.73 0.22
N TYR A 99 5.84 4.20 -0.54
CA TYR A 99 6.00 2.76 -0.74
C TYR A 99 7.43 2.30 -0.51
N ILE A 100 7.56 1.11 0.10
CA ILE A 100 8.83 0.41 0.26
C ILE A 100 8.78 -0.95 -0.43
N ALA A 101 9.90 -1.34 -1.02
CA ALA A 101 10.12 -2.66 -1.58
C ALA A 101 11.19 -3.40 -0.78
N GLN A 102 11.10 -4.72 -0.75
CA GLN A 102 12.14 -5.61 -0.25
C GLN A 102 12.47 -6.67 -1.28
N ILE A 103 13.75 -7.05 -1.36
CA ILE A 103 14.23 -8.14 -2.21
C ILE A 103 15.04 -9.15 -1.40
N SER A 104 14.89 -10.44 -1.69
CA SER A 104 15.75 -11.49 -1.13
C SER A 104 15.94 -12.65 -2.11
N GLU A 105 17.07 -13.35 -2.04
CA GLU A 105 17.24 -14.67 -2.67
C GLU A 105 16.40 -15.74 -1.93
N ASN A 106 16.02 -15.49 -0.67
CA ASN A 106 15.27 -16.42 0.18
C ASN A 106 13.76 -16.17 0.09
N GLU A 107 12.99 -17.24 -0.08
CA GLU A 107 11.54 -17.15 -0.22
C GLU A 107 10.85 -16.62 1.05
N ASP A 108 11.37 -16.94 2.23
CA ASP A 108 10.88 -16.43 3.51
C ASP A 108 11.21 -14.94 3.74
N MET A 109 11.91 -14.31 2.79
CA MET A 109 12.41 -12.94 2.85
C MET A 109 13.44 -12.72 3.97
N SER A 110 14.08 -13.78 4.46
CA SER A 110 15.22 -13.63 5.35
C SER A 110 16.36 -12.92 4.61
N LYS A 111 17.10 -12.06 5.33
CA LYS A 111 18.19 -11.23 4.77
C LYS A 111 17.75 -10.32 3.61
N ALA A 112 16.49 -9.88 3.62
CA ALA A 112 16.01 -8.99 2.59
C ALA A 112 16.69 -7.61 2.68
N GLU A 113 16.99 -7.04 1.50
CA GLU A 113 17.39 -5.65 1.34
C GLU A 113 16.14 -4.80 1.11
N THR A 114 16.08 -3.61 1.72
CA THR A 114 14.95 -2.67 1.62
C THR A 114 15.30 -1.52 0.67
N LEU A 115 14.32 -1.10 -0.13
CA LEU A 115 14.41 -0.02 -1.10
C LEU A 115 13.19 0.90 -0.96
N TRP A 116 13.43 2.18 -0.76
CA TRP A 116 12.38 3.20 -0.72
C TRP A 116 12.04 3.63 -2.14
N LEU A 117 10.75 3.71 -2.46
CA LEU A 117 10.27 4.10 -3.78
C LEU A 117 9.90 5.58 -3.76
N SER A 118 10.38 6.35 -4.74
CA SER A 118 10.05 7.77 -4.86
C SER A 118 9.02 7.98 -5.96
N LYS A 119 8.13 8.94 -5.76
CA LYS A 119 7.11 9.30 -6.75
C LYS A 119 7.75 10.00 -7.95
N ASN A 120 7.64 9.40 -9.12
CA ASN A 120 7.97 10.03 -10.38
C ASN A 120 6.84 10.99 -10.79
N LYS A 121 7.13 12.29 -10.83
CA LYS A 121 6.12 13.32 -11.13
C LYS A 121 5.56 13.28 -12.55
N THR A 122 6.25 12.63 -13.49
CA THR A 122 5.82 12.53 -14.89
C THR A 122 4.91 11.34 -15.12
N THR A 123 5.23 10.19 -14.54
CA THR A 123 4.43 8.95 -14.70
C THR A 123 3.43 8.73 -13.57
N GLU A 124 3.56 9.49 -12.47
CA GLU A 124 2.86 9.31 -11.19
C GLU A 124 3.08 7.92 -10.55
N LEU A 125 4.10 7.19 -10.99
CA LEU A 125 4.48 5.90 -10.41
C LEU A 125 5.49 6.09 -9.29
N TYR A 126 5.43 5.23 -8.27
CA TYR A 126 6.48 5.13 -7.27
C TYR A 126 7.52 4.14 -7.76
N GLU A 127 8.78 4.57 -7.89
CA GLU A 127 9.81 3.76 -8.52
C GLU A 127 11.20 3.93 -7.92
N ASN A 128 11.97 2.85 -7.96
CA ASN A 128 13.39 2.80 -7.68
C ASN A 128 13.96 1.46 -8.20
N SER A 129 15.26 1.24 -8.11
CA SER A 129 15.91 0.01 -8.58
C SER A 129 16.85 -0.61 -7.56
N PHE A 130 16.81 -1.94 -7.47
CA PHE A 130 17.87 -2.74 -6.86
C PHE A 130 19.02 -2.90 -7.87
N LYS A 131 20.27 -2.81 -7.41
CA LYS A 131 21.46 -2.85 -8.26
C LYS A 131 22.36 -4.03 -7.91
N ASN A 132 23.25 -4.40 -8.82
CA ASN A 132 24.27 -5.44 -8.62
C ASN A 132 23.69 -6.83 -8.29
N LEU A 133 22.49 -7.14 -8.79
CA LEU A 133 21.89 -8.46 -8.63
C LEU A 133 22.59 -9.48 -9.54
N LYS A 134 22.67 -10.73 -9.09
CA LYS A 134 23.32 -11.80 -9.85
C LYS A 134 22.43 -12.22 -11.01
N LEU A 135 22.97 -12.18 -12.23
CA LEU A 135 22.30 -12.69 -13.42
C LEU A 135 22.02 -14.20 -13.30
N GLY A 136 20.90 -14.65 -13.86
CA GLY A 136 20.47 -16.05 -13.83
C GLY A 136 20.00 -16.54 -12.46
N LYS A 137 19.78 -15.63 -11.50
CA LYS A 137 19.27 -15.95 -10.16
C LYS A 137 17.83 -15.51 -9.99
N ARG A 138 17.09 -16.28 -9.19
CA ARG A 138 15.73 -15.94 -8.73
C ARG A 138 15.81 -15.13 -7.46
N TYR A 139 15.00 -14.08 -7.40
CA TYR A 139 14.77 -13.27 -6.22
C TYR A 139 13.27 -13.19 -5.93
N TYR A 140 12.93 -12.88 -4.69
CA TYR A 140 11.59 -12.61 -4.22
C TYR A 140 11.49 -11.14 -3.85
N VAL A 141 10.56 -10.43 -4.47
CA VAL A 141 10.29 -9.02 -4.22
C VAL A 141 8.94 -8.89 -3.53
N ARG A 142 8.86 -8.05 -2.49
CA ARG A 142 7.59 -7.69 -1.85
C ARG A 142 7.49 -6.20 -1.60
N ILE A 143 6.26 -5.68 -1.50
CA ILE A 143 6.01 -4.27 -1.20
C ILE A 143 5.15 -4.06 0.04
N SER A 144 5.36 -2.91 0.67
CA SER A 144 4.48 -2.31 1.67
C SER A 144 4.27 -0.82 1.35
N TYR A 145 3.28 -0.22 1.98
CA TYR A 145 3.10 1.24 2.02
C TYR A 145 3.35 1.76 3.44
N TYR A 146 3.55 3.07 3.55
CA TYR A 146 3.66 3.84 4.79
C TYR A 146 3.07 5.24 4.59
N TYR A 147 2.91 5.99 5.68
CA TYR A 147 2.50 7.40 5.66
C TYR A 147 3.68 8.27 6.10
N GLU A 148 3.93 9.36 5.38
CA GLU A 148 4.83 10.44 5.77
C GLU A 148 3.99 11.56 6.36
N ASP A 149 4.42 12.18 7.46
CA ASP A 149 3.75 13.36 8.02
C ASP A 149 4.34 14.68 7.48
N GLU A 150 3.69 15.79 7.83
CA GLU A 150 4.01 17.17 7.41
C GLU A 150 5.43 17.62 7.79
N TYR A 151 6.04 16.97 8.78
CA TYR A 151 7.38 17.29 9.27
C TYR A 151 8.47 16.48 8.56
N GLY A 152 8.09 15.60 7.63
CA GLY A 152 8.99 14.62 7.03
C GLY A 152 9.56 13.66 8.07
N GLU A 153 8.97 13.61 9.27
CA GLU A 153 9.25 12.54 10.19
C GLU A 153 8.51 11.32 9.63
N GLU A 154 9.28 10.31 9.25
CA GLU A 154 8.70 8.99 8.99
C GLU A 154 8.10 8.53 10.32
N ASP A 155 6.81 8.79 10.51
CA ASP A 155 6.09 8.25 11.65
C ASP A 155 5.96 6.75 11.39
N LEU A 156 7.05 6.02 11.66
CA LEU A 156 7.27 4.58 11.54
C LEU A 156 6.33 3.78 12.47
N LYS A 157 5.29 4.42 13.00
CA LYS A 157 4.46 3.99 14.12
C LYS A 157 2.98 3.93 13.78
N LEU A 158 2.62 3.35 12.63
CA LEU A 158 1.39 2.57 12.52
C LEU A 158 1.68 1.16 11.98
N LEU A 159 2.32 0.40 12.88
CA LEU A 159 2.00 -1.00 13.22
C LEU A 159 2.07 -2.02 12.08
N CYS A 160 3.25 -2.65 11.96
CA CYS A 160 3.54 -3.84 11.15
C CYS A 160 3.22 -3.63 9.66
N PRO A 161 4.20 -3.31 8.78
CA PRO A 161 3.95 -3.39 7.35
C PRO A 161 3.49 -4.80 7.02
N LYS A 162 2.18 -4.98 6.85
CA LYS A 162 1.64 -6.23 6.38
C LYS A 162 2.09 -6.30 4.94
N TRP A 163 3.11 -7.08 4.65
CA TRP A 163 3.60 -7.22 3.28
C TRP A 163 2.45 -7.70 2.39
N TYR A 164 2.07 -6.86 1.43
CA TYR A 164 0.79 -7.02 0.75
C TYR A 164 0.88 -7.83 -0.53
N LEU A 165 2.03 -7.73 -1.20
CA LEU A 165 2.27 -8.38 -2.47
C LEU A 165 3.69 -8.91 -2.48
N LYS A 166 3.85 -10.16 -2.91
CA LYS A 166 5.14 -10.81 -3.10
C LYS A 166 5.14 -11.48 -4.47
N GLN A 167 6.20 -11.29 -5.24
CA GLN A 167 6.41 -11.91 -6.55
C GLN A 167 7.82 -12.48 -6.64
N ALA A 168 7.97 -13.62 -7.30
CA ALA A 168 9.27 -14.12 -7.69
C ALA A 168 9.66 -13.54 -9.05
N VAL A 169 10.95 -13.24 -9.22
CA VAL A 169 11.50 -12.70 -10.47
C VAL A 169 12.86 -13.33 -10.74
N ASP A 170 13.07 -13.76 -11.97
CA ASP A 170 14.37 -14.22 -12.45
C ASP A 170 15.12 -13.02 -13.05
N ILE A 171 16.35 -12.81 -12.59
CA ILE A 171 17.19 -11.70 -13.05
C ILE A 171 17.86 -12.11 -14.35
N VAL A 172 17.49 -11.43 -15.43
CA VAL A 172 17.96 -11.70 -16.79
C VAL A 172 18.61 -10.47 -17.40
N ARG A 173 19.31 -10.68 -18.52
CA ARG A 173 20.10 -9.67 -19.22
C ARG A 173 19.25 -8.81 -20.14
#